data_AF-V5WGL0-F1
#
_entry.id   AF-V5WGL0-F1
#
_cell.length_a   1.000
_cell.length_b   1.000
_cell.length_c   1.000
_cell.angle_alpha   90.00
_cell.angle_beta   90.00
_cell.angle_gamma   90.00
#
_symmetry.space_group_name_H-M   'P 1'
#
loop_
_entity.id
_entity.type
_entity.pdbx_description
1 polymer ?
#
loop_
_entity_poly.entity_id
_entity_poly.type
_entity_poly.pdbx_seq_one_letter_code
_entity_poly.pdbx_strand_id
1 'polypeptide(L)'
;MNWAHNNRLRFLPLLLLMLGVLSVSPSLHASGTSEESDENLRISVPQGPEIPRLPARLHNQDDFRLVLNAFDELIRQTDPIIESVVFNGVDANTVPLERLREATQWWKEYLSDLSIQAENPRLGAGDIDTFLSDLISKDRQLQEQLDRLNQVIELENRAAEDSE
;
A
#
# COMPACT_ATOMS: atom_id res chain seq x y z
N MET A 1 -21.41 29.26 27.45
CA MET A 1 -20.78 27.98 27.86
C MET A 1 -20.03 27.44 26.66
N ASN A 2 -18.71 27.67 26.60
CA ASN A 2 -17.84 27.15 25.56
C ASN A 2 -17.01 26.02 26.14
N TRP A 3 -17.43 24.78 25.93
CA TRP A 3 -16.69 23.57 26.34
C TRP A 3 -16.80 22.51 25.25
N ALA A 4 -16.04 22.68 24.17
CA ALA A 4 -15.62 21.60 23.26
C ALA A 4 -14.56 22.14 22.27
N HIS A 5 -13.49 22.73 22.80
CA HIS A 5 -12.32 23.16 22.02
C HIS A 5 -11.08 22.85 22.85
N ASN A 6 -10.81 21.57 23.09
CA ASN A 6 -9.52 21.07 23.59
C ASN A 6 -9.57 19.54 23.68
N ASN A 7 -9.29 18.84 22.58
CA ASN A 7 -8.71 17.49 22.62
C ASN A 7 -8.25 16.93 21.27
N ARG A 8 -8.30 17.68 20.16
CA ARG A 8 -7.89 17.19 18.82
C ARG A 8 -6.40 17.34 18.48
N LEU A 9 -5.57 17.85 19.39
CA LEU A 9 -4.20 18.27 19.06
C LEU A 9 -3.06 17.46 19.71
N ARG A 10 -3.33 16.28 20.29
CA ARG A 10 -2.27 15.52 21.00
C ARG A 10 -1.82 14.19 20.38
N PHE A 11 -2.50 13.68 19.34
CA PHE A 11 -2.08 12.42 18.70
C PHE A 11 -1.42 12.59 17.32
N LEU A 12 -1.47 13.78 16.73
CA LEU A 12 -0.84 14.09 15.44
C LEU A 12 0.70 14.07 15.45
N PRO A 13 1.41 14.51 16.52
CA PRO A 13 2.87 14.58 16.45
C PRO A 13 3.57 13.23 16.68
N LEU A 14 2.89 12.23 17.25
CA LEU A 14 3.49 10.90 17.44
C LEU A 14 3.44 10.05 16.16
N LEU A 15 2.43 10.23 15.31
CA LEU A 15 2.32 9.50 14.04
C LEU A 15 3.34 9.98 13.00
N LEU A 16 3.74 11.25 13.08
CA LEU A 16 4.71 11.86 12.16
C LEU A 16 6.17 11.51 12.50
N LEU A 17 6.47 11.08 13.73
CA LEU A 17 7.86 10.85 14.16
C LEU A 17 8.40 9.46 13.77
N MET A 18 7.54 8.52 13.37
CA MET A 18 7.94 7.19 12.86
C MET A 18 8.24 7.19 11.35
N LEU A 19 7.89 8.26 10.62
CA LEU A 19 8.09 8.37 9.17
C LEU A 19 9.52 8.81 8.77
N GLY A 20 10.40 9.10 9.73
CA GLY A 20 11.73 9.64 9.48
C GLY A 20 12.87 8.64 9.31
N VAL A 21 12.62 7.32 9.39
CA VAL A 21 13.71 6.32 9.46
C VAL A 21 14.04 5.65 8.12
N LEU A 22 13.25 5.85 7.06
CA LEU A 22 13.42 5.09 5.80
C LEU A 22 14.15 5.83 4.66
N SER A 23 14.80 6.97 4.92
CA SER A 23 15.44 7.79 3.87
C SER A 23 16.97 7.70 3.78
N VAL A 24 17.61 6.64 4.29
CA VAL A 24 19.07 6.48 4.16
C VAL A 24 19.43 5.15 3.51
N SER A 25 19.64 5.20 2.18
CA SER A 25 20.47 4.22 1.48
C SER A 25 21.95 4.51 1.78
N PRO A 26 22.79 3.45 1.74
CA PRO A 26 23.91 3.53 0.82
C PRO A 26 23.97 2.28 -0.08
N SER A 27 24.23 2.55 -1.35
CA SER A 27 24.58 1.57 -2.36
C SER A 27 25.89 0.85 -2.01
N LEU A 28 25.92 -0.47 -2.12
CA LEU A 28 27.15 -1.25 -2.27
C LEU A 28 27.00 -2.18 -3.49
N HIS A 29 27.92 -2.05 -4.43
CA HIS A 29 28.17 -2.99 -5.52
C HIS A 29 29.33 -3.91 -5.09
N ALA A 30 29.17 -5.22 -5.22
CA ALA A 30 30.26 -6.14 -5.53
C ALA A 30 29.71 -7.48 -6.06
N SER A 31 30.16 -7.86 -7.26
CA SER A 31 29.83 -9.13 -7.92
C SER A 31 30.42 -10.34 -7.19
N GLY A 32 29.63 -11.41 -7.10
CA GLY A 32 30.09 -12.77 -6.82
C GLY A 32 29.53 -13.73 -7.85
N THR A 33 30.38 -14.22 -8.74
CA THR A 33 30.09 -15.26 -9.73
C THR A 33 29.97 -16.63 -9.06
N SER A 34 28.86 -17.32 -9.27
CA SER A 34 28.82 -18.79 -9.33
C SER A 34 27.65 -19.22 -10.21
N GLU A 35 27.99 -19.75 -11.39
CA GLU A 35 27.11 -20.59 -12.18
C GLU A 35 26.89 -21.91 -11.44
N GLU A 36 25.78 -22.02 -10.73
CA GLU A 36 25.08 -23.30 -10.57
C GLU A 36 23.67 -23.08 -11.10
N SER A 37 23.45 -23.61 -12.31
CA SER A 37 22.18 -23.66 -12.99
C SER A 37 21.23 -24.62 -12.26
N ASP A 38 20.70 -24.14 -11.14
CA ASP A 38 19.48 -24.64 -10.54
C ASP A 38 18.31 -24.02 -11.31
N GLU A 39 17.65 -24.84 -12.12
CA GLU A 39 16.31 -24.57 -12.69
C GLU A 39 15.26 -24.64 -11.56
N ASN A 40 15.53 -23.93 -10.45
CA ASN A 40 14.69 -23.86 -9.26
C ASN A 40 13.60 -22.83 -9.53
N LEU A 41 12.39 -23.30 -9.88
CA LEU A 41 11.07 -22.68 -9.66
C LEU A 41 11.06 -21.13 -9.49
N ARG A 42 11.65 -20.40 -10.44
CA ARG A 42 11.55 -18.94 -10.45
C ARG A 42 10.17 -18.57 -10.92
N ILE A 43 9.34 -18.08 -10.01
CA ILE A 43 8.03 -17.54 -10.39
C ILE A 43 8.22 -16.25 -11.19
N SER A 44 7.32 -15.97 -12.13
CA SER A 44 7.40 -14.74 -12.93
C SER A 44 7.31 -13.51 -12.03
N VAL A 45 8.26 -12.58 -12.16
CA VAL A 45 8.20 -11.28 -11.48
C VAL A 45 6.95 -10.52 -11.98
N PRO A 46 6.04 -10.09 -11.10
CA PRO A 46 4.84 -9.36 -11.49
C PRO A 46 5.22 -7.96 -12.02
N GLN A 47 4.29 -7.28 -12.68
CA GLN A 47 4.52 -5.92 -13.17
C GLN A 47 4.38 -4.85 -12.07
N GLY A 48 3.81 -5.18 -10.92
CA GLY A 48 3.39 -4.21 -9.91
C GLY A 48 2.07 -3.52 -10.26
N PRO A 49 1.48 -2.76 -9.31
CA PRO A 49 0.19 -2.14 -9.51
C PRO A 49 0.24 -0.89 -10.38
N GLU A 50 -0.90 -0.59 -11.01
CA GLU A 50 -1.11 0.64 -11.78
C GLU A 50 -1.94 1.65 -10.96
N ILE A 51 -1.65 2.94 -11.15
CA ILE A 51 -2.44 4.01 -10.53
C ILE A 51 -3.81 4.08 -11.23
N PRO A 52 -4.92 3.87 -10.50
CA PRO A 52 -6.24 3.88 -11.11
C PRO A 52 -6.68 5.29 -11.47
N ARG A 53 -7.55 5.42 -12.47
CA ARG A 53 -8.21 6.68 -12.81
C ARG A 53 -9.55 6.75 -12.09
N LEU A 54 -9.60 7.50 -11.01
CA LEU A 54 -10.80 7.64 -10.17
C LEU A 54 -11.34 9.09 -10.18
N PRO A 55 -12.65 9.26 -10.00
CA PRO A 55 -13.25 10.59 -9.89
C PRO A 55 -12.83 11.25 -8.57
N ALA A 56 -12.42 12.53 -8.62
CA ALA A 56 -12.05 13.28 -7.42
C ALA A 56 -13.24 13.60 -6.49
N ARG A 57 -14.46 13.47 -7.00
CA ARG A 57 -15.70 13.70 -6.26
C ARG A 57 -16.63 12.52 -6.48
N LEU A 58 -17.20 12.01 -5.39
CA LEU A 58 -18.12 10.88 -5.43
C LEU A 58 -19.56 11.41 -5.34
N HIS A 59 -20.36 11.11 -6.36
CA HIS A 59 -21.71 11.62 -6.53
C HIS A 59 -22.80 10.54 -6.35
N ASN A 60 -22.45 9.27 -6.48
CA ASN A 60 -23.41 8.16 -6.51
C ASN A 60 -22.78 6.82 -6.05
N GLN A 61 -23.62 5.77 -5.93
CA GLN A 61 -23.19 4.43 -5.53
C GLN A 61 -22.25 3.75 -6.54
N ASP A 62 -22.32 4.10 -7.84
CA ASP A 62 -21.41 3.54 -8.83
C ASP A 62 -20.00 4.13 -8.67
N ASP A 63 -19.87 5.40 -8.29
CA ASP A 63 -18.59 5.99 -7.91
C ASP A 63 -18.00 5.29 -6.67
N PHE A 64 -18.85 4.98 -5.67
CA PHE A 64 -18.43 4.22 -4.49
C PHE A 64 -17.90 2.84 -4.89
N ARG A 65 -18.62 2.11 -5.74
CA ARG A 65 -18.19 0.80 -6.26
C ARG A 65 -16.90 0.88 -7.06
N LEU A 66 -16.73 1.92 -7.88
CA LEU A 66 -15.51 2.13 -8.67
C LEU A 66 -14.30 2.27 -7.74
N VAL A 67 -14.41 3.08 -6.68
CA VAL A 67 -13.35 3.26 -5.69
C VAL A 67 -13.05 1.95 -4.96
N LEU A 68 -14.09 1.26 -4.46
CA LEU A 68 -13.91 0.01 -3.72
C LEU A 68 -13.27 -1.09 -4.59
N ASN A 69 -13.69 -1.22 -5.85
CA ASN A 69 -13.13 -2.20 -6.78
C ASN A 69 -11.66 -1.88 -7.13
N ALA A 70 -11.33 -0.59 -7.30
CA ALA A 70 -9.95 -0.19 -7.56
C ALA A 70 -9.05 -0.46 -6.34
N PHE A 71 -9.58 -0.32 -5.12
CA PHE A 71 -8.86 -0.65 -3.90
C PHE A 71 -8.67 -2.18 -3.74
N ASP A 72 -9.69 -2.97 -4.06
CA ASP A 72 -9.60 -4.44 -4.10
C ASP A 72 -8.54 -4.91 -5.09
N GLU A 73 -8.44 -4.25 -6.24
CA GLU A 73 -7.43 -4.57 -7.25
C GLU A 73 -6.01 -4.31 -6.72
N LEU A 74 -5.79 -3.23 -5.96
CA LEU A 74 -4.49 -2.98 -5.32
C LEU A 74 -4.13 -4.07 -4.31
N ILE A 75 -5.07 -4.45 -3.43
CA ILE A 75 -4.89 -5.53 -2.45
C ILE A 75 -4.54 -6.84 -3.18
N ARG A 76 -5.32 -7.17 -4.21
CA ARG A 76 -5.12 -8.38 -5.02
C ARG A 76 -3.76 -8.41 -5.72
N GLN A 77 -3.26 -7.26 -6.17
CA GLN A 77 -1.96 -7.15 -6.83
C GLN A 77 -0.77 -7.15 -5.86
N THR A 78 -1.01 -6.98 -4.55
CA THR A 78 0.04 -6.98 -3.53
C THR A 78 0.53 -8.40 -3.21
N ASP A 79 -0.36 -9.40 -3.13
CA ASP A 79 0.02 -10.78 -2.79
C ASP A 79 1.05 -11.40 -3.77
N PRO A 80 0.90 -11.30 -5.11
CA PRO A 80 1.90 -11.81 -6.04
C PRO A 80 3.27 -11.13 -5.91
N ILE A 81 3.31 -9.88 -5.45
CA ILE A 81 4.58 -9.17 -5.20
C ILE A 81 5.25 -9.77 -3.97
N ILE A 82 4.50 -10.00 -2.89
CA ILE A 82 5.01 -10.66 -1.68
C ILE A 82 5.57 -12.04 -2.03
N GLU A 83 4.81 -12.84 -2.78
CA GLU A 83 5.27 -14.16 -3.23
C GLU A 83 6.55 -14.04 -4.07
N SER A 84 6.58 -13.14 -5.05
CA SER A 84 7.77 -12.93 -5.89
C SER A 84 8.99 -12.48 -5.10
N VAL A 85 8.84 -11.67 -4.05
CA VAL A 85 9.96 -11.32 -3.16
C VAL A 85 10.47 -12.55 -2.41
N VAL A 86 9.57 -13.37 -1.87
CA VAL A 86 9.96 -14.61 -1.16
C VAL A 86 10.77 -15.55 -2.05
N PHE A 87 10.40 -15.69 -3.33
CA PHE A 87 11.03 -16.65 -4.24
C PHE A 87 12.20 -16.10 -5.05
N ASN A 88 12.13 -14.84 -5.47
CA ASN A 88 13.13 -14.23 -6.37
C ASN A 88 14.02 -13.19 -5.68
N GLY A 89 13.73 -12.86 -4.41
CA GLY A 89 14.44 -11.85 -3.63
C GLY A 89 14.02 -10.40 -3.93
N VAL A 90 14.42 -9.48 -3.05
CA VAL A 90 14.12 -8.03 -3.16
C VAL A 90 14.67 -7.45 -4.46
N ASP A 91 15.91 -7.81 -4.83
CA ASP A 91 16.60 -7.22 -5.98
C ASP A 91 15.85 -7.46 -7.30
N ALA A 92 15.32 -8.67 -7.48
CA ALA A 92 14.52 -9.03 -8.65
C ALA A 92 13.16 -8.30 -8.70
N ASN A 93 12.72 -7.74 -7.57
CA ASN A 93 11.40 -7.14 -7.39
C ASN A 93 11.44 -5.62 -7.14
N THR A 94 12.57 -4.96 -7.39
CA THR A 94 12.74 -3.50 -7.23
C THR A 94 11.64 -2.68 -7.92
N VAL A 95 11.35 -2.96 -9.19
CA VAL A 95 10.33 -2.22 -9.96
C VAL A 95 8.90 -2.47 -9.42
N PRO A 96 8.44 -3.70 -9.17
CA PRO A 96 7.15 -3.95 -8.53
C PRO A 96 6.98 -3.29 -7.16
N LEU A 97 8.03 -3.31 -6.34
CA LEU A 97 8.03 -2.66 -5.01
C LEU A 97 7.92 -1.15 -5.11
N GLU A 98 8.62 -0.54 -6.09
CA GLU A 98 8.50 0.89 -6.37
C GLU A 98 7.09 1.26 -6.82
N ARG A 99 6.51 0.51 -7.76
CA ARG A 99 5.12 0.73 -8.22
C ARG A 99 4.09 0.55 -7.11
N LEU A 100 4.29 -0.43 -6.23
CA LEU A 100 3.43 -0.62 -5.06
C LEU A 100 3.52 0.57 -4.10
N ARG A 101 4.73 1.10 -3.87
CA ARG A 101 4.94 2.32 -3.07
C ARG A 101 4.27 3.55 -3.71
N GLU A 102 4.40 3.73 -5.02
CA GLU A 102 3.74 4.81 -5.75
C GLU A 102 2.21 4.70 -5.67
N ALA A 103 1.65 3.52 -5.91
CA ALA A 103 0.21 3.30 -5.85
C ALA A 103 -0.33 3.52 -4.44
N THR A 104 0.35 3.01 -3.41
CA THR A 104 -0.06 3.22 -2.00
C THR A 104 0.05 4.68 -1.58
N GLN A 105 1.07 5.41 -2.03
CA GLN A 105 1.20 6.85 -1.79
C GLN A 105 0.08 7.63 -2.49
N TRP A 106 -0.18 7.32 -3.76
CA TRP A 106 -1.26 7.94 -4.52
C TRP A 106 -2.62 7.71 -3.85
N TRP A 107 -2.88 6.51 -3.32
CA TRP A 107 -4.11 6.22 -2.59
C TRP A 107 -4.26 7.05 -1.32
N LYS A 108 -3.17 7.26 -0.56
CA LYS A 108 -3.20 8.13 0.62
C LYS A 108 -3.58 9.56 0.25
N GLU A 109 -3.02 10.08 -0.84
CA GLU A 109 -3.34 11.41 -1.36
C GLU A 109 -4.79 11.48 -1.84
N TYR A 110 -5.21 10.51 -2.65
CA TYR A 110 -6.58 10.41 -3.14
C TYR A 110 -7.61 10.39 -2.00
N LEU A 111 -7.37 9.59 -0.95
CA LEU A 111 -8.27 9.51 0.21
C LEU A 111 -8.29 10.79 1.05
N SER A 112 -7.16 11.50 1.13
CA SER A 112 -7.09 12.81 1.80
C SER A 112 -7.92 13.87 1.08
N ASP A 113 -7.94 13.83 -0.26
CA ASP A 113 -8.63 14.80 -1.10
C ASP A 113 -10.06 14.37 -1.47
N LEU A 114 -10.46 13.15 -1.09
CA LEU A 114 -11.74 12.56 -1.45
C LEU A 114 -12.89 13.38 -0.86
N SER A 115 -13.79 13.83 -1.74
CA SER A 115 -14.99 14.55 -1.33
C SER A 115 -16.25 13.81 -1.79
N ILE A 116 -17.19 13.63 -0.86
CA ILE A 116 -18.50 13.04 -1.16
C ILE A 116 -19.48 14.19 -1.32
N GLN A 117 -19.97 14.40 -2.53
CA GLN A 117 -21.04 15.35 -2.82
C GLN A 117 -22.32 14.57 -3.02
N ALA A 118 -23.17 14.56 -1.99
CA ALA A 118 -24.51 13.99 -2.07
C ALA A 118 -25.41 14.88 -2.96
N GLU A 119 -25.19 14.86 -4.27
CA GLU A 119 -26.07 15.50 -5.26
C GLU A 119 -27.26 14.60 -5.60
N ASN A 120 -27.15 13.31 -5.35
CA ASN A 120 -28.22 12.36 -5.57
C ASN A 120 -29.15 12.29 -4.33
N PRO A 121 -30.43 12.71 -4.43
CA PRO A 121 -31.38 12.60 -3.33
C PRO A 121 -31.69 11.14 -2.93
N ARG A 122 -31.16 10.15 -3.67
CA ARG A 122 -31.23 8.72 -3.35
C ARG A 122 -30.02 8.17 -2.60
N LEU A 123 -28.92 8.93 -2.48
CA LEU A 123 -27.81 8.53 -1.60
C LEU A 123 -28.27 8.73 -0.15
N GLY A 124 -28.62 7.63 0.51
CA GLY A 124 -28.93 7.65 1.92
C GLY A 124 -27.66 7.85 2.74
N ALA A 125 -27.79 8.41 3.95
CA ALA A 125 -26.68 8.43 4.92
C ALA A 125 -26.10 7.02 5.15
N GLY A 126 -26.96 5.98 5.14
CA GLY A 126 -26.54 4.59 5.27
C GLY A 126 -25.67 4.07 4.11
N ASP A 127 -25.82 4.59 2.89
CA ASP A 127 -24.96 4.20 1.76
C ASP A 127 -23.55 4.75 1.94
N ILE A 128 -23.44 6.00 2.42
CA ILE A 128 -22.18 6.67 2.71
C ILE A 128 -21.48 5.96 3.87
N ASP A 129 -22.21 5.65 4.94
CA ASP A 129 -21.65 4.96 6.11
C ASP A 129 -21.13 3.56 5.74
N THR A 130 -21.89 2.82 4.91
CA THR A 130 -21.47 1.51 4.41
C THR A 130 -20.21 1.64 3.56
N PHE A 131 -20.19 2.57 2.62
CA PHE A 131 -19.01 2.84 1.78
C PHE A 131 -17.76 3.17 2.61
N LEU A 132 -17.88 4.06 3.59
CA LEU A 132 -16.75 4.44 4.45
C LEU A 132 -16.29 3.27 5.33
N SER A 133 -17.22 2.47 5.86
CA SER A 133 -16.90 1.26 6.60
C SER A 133 -16.14 0.25 5.75
N ASP A 134 -16.60 0.00 4.52
CA ASP A 134 -15.94 -0.89 3.58
C ASP A 134 -14.56 -0.38 3.19
N LEU A 135 -14.41 0.93 2.97
CA LEU A 135 -13.14 1.57 2.63
C LEU A 135 -12.12 1.43 3.76
N ILE A 136 -12.53 1.66 5.03
CA ILE A 136 -11.67 1.46 6.20
C ILE A 136 -11.26 -0.02 6.35
N SER A 137 -12.18 -0.94 6.08
CA SER A 137 -11.89 -2.38 6.10
C SER A 137 -10.82 -2.75 5.07
N LYS A 138 -10.93 -2.21 3.84
CA LYS A 138 -9.94 -2.43 2.78
C LYS A 138 -8.59 -1.79 3.08
N ASP A 139 -8.57 -0.57 3.61
CA ASP A 139 -7.33 0.08 4.04
C ASP A 139 -6.59 -0.78 5.08
N ARG A 140 -7.31 -1.32 6.07
CA ARG A 140 -6.72 -2.26 7.04
C ARG A 140 -6.13 -3.50 6.38
N GLN A 141 -6.85 -4.13 5.45
CA GLN A 141 -6.34 -5.30 4.72
C GLN A 141 -5.06 -4.99 3.94
N LEU A 142 -5.02 -3.82 3.29
CA LEU A 142 -3.82 -3.37 2.60
C LEU A 142 -2.66 -3.13 3.57
N GLN A 143 -2.89 -2.49 4.73
CA GLN A 143 -1.84 -2.33 5.75
C GLN A 143 -1.31 -3.68 6.23
N GLU A 144 -2.17 -4.66 6.49
CA GLU A 144 -1.75 -6.02 6.90
C GLU A 144 -0.87 -6.69 5.84
N GLN A 145 -1.19 -6.54 4.55
CA GLN A 145 -0.36 -7.05 3.47
C GLN A 145 0.98 -6.32 3.34
N LEU A 146 1.00 -4.99 3.50
CA LEU A 146 2.23 -4.20 3.45
C LEU A 146 3.14 -4.50 4.66
N ASP A 147 2.58 -4.72 5.84
CA ASP A 147 3.32 -5.15 7.02
C ASP A 147 3.95 -6.52 6.82
N ARG A 148 3.21 -7.46 6.23
CA ARG A 148 3.75 -8.77 5.84
C ARG A 148 4.89 -8.63 4.83
N LEU A 149 4.75 -7.78 3.83
CA LEU A 149 5.80 -7.51 2.85
C LEU A 149 7.06 -6.96 3.51
N ASN A 150 6.91 -5.98 4.41
CA ASN A 150 8.04 -5.40 5.14
C ASN A 150 8.77 -6.44 5.99
N GLN A 151 8.03 -7.34 6.66
CA GLN A 151 8.63 -8.45 7.42
C GLN A 151 9.44 -9.39 6.52
N VAL A 152 8.95 -9.71 5.33
CA VAL A 152 9.70 -10.55 4.37
C VAL A 152 11.00 -9.86 3.96
N ILE A 153 10.95 -8.57 3.60
CA ILE A 153 12.13 -7.79 3.22
C ILE A 153 13.14 -7.72 4.37
N GLU A 154 12.70 -7.48 5.61
CA GLU A 154 13.57 -7.46 6.78
C GLU A 154 14.26 -8.80 7.03
N LEU A 155 13.54 -9.91 6.87
CA LEU A 155 14.09 -11.25 7.01
C LEU A 155 15.14 -11.55 5.95
N GLU A 156 14.90 -11.15 4.70
CA GLU A 156 15.83 -11.34 3.61
C GLU A 156 17.14 -10.55 3.83
N ASN A 157 17.02 -9.28 4.25
CA ASN A 157 18.18 -8.44 4.54
C ASN A 157 19.07 -9.03 5.66
N ARG A 158 18.46 -9.55 6.74
CA ARG A 158 19.22 -10.22 7.82
C ARG A 158 19.92 -11.49 7.34
N ALA A 159 19.26 -12.28 6.51
CA ALA A 159 19.86 -13.50 5.95
C ALA A 159 21.06 -13.19 5.03
N ALA A 160 21.00 -12.07 4.30
CA ALA A 160 22.12 -11.58 3.50
C ALA A 160 23.30 -11.13 4.38
N GLU A 161 23.03 -10.39 5.46
CA GLU A 161 24.06 -9.92 6.41
C GLU A 161 24.76 -11.07 7.15
N ASP A 162 24.04 -12.13 7.52
CA ASP A 162 24.61 -13.30 8.22
C ASP A 162 25.48 -14.20 7.31
N SER A 163 25.45 -13.98 6.00
CA SER A 163 26.19 -14.76 5.00
C SER A 163 27.53 -14.13 4.59
N GLU A 164 27.82 -12.91 5.06
CA GLU A 164 29.07 -12.16 4.86
C GLU A 164 30.07 -12.36 6.01
#